data_AF-A0A0J5P834-F1
#
_entry.id   AF-A0A0J5P834-F1
#
_cell.length_a   1.000
_cell.length_b   1.000
_cell.length_c   1.000
_cell.angle_alpha   90.00
_cell.angle_beta   90.00
_cell.angle_gamma   90.00
#
_symmetry.space_group_name_H-M   'P 1'
#
loop_
_entity.id
_entity.type
_entity.pdbx_description
1 polymer ?
#
loop_
_entity_poly.entity_id
_entity_poly.type
_entity_poly.pdbx_seq_one_letter_code
_entity_poly.pdbx_strand_id
1 'polypeptide(L)'
;MQKKFTAKIVQISDIAEWYSKGEINYSPKYQRNSVWNDNAKSYLIDTIIRGMPIPPIFLHQRVDISTRKNNREVIDGQQRLRAIIDFVQNESFYIMKKHNPEVGDMYFSQLNDDFKREILQYEIIAQVINEENDSVIYDMFSRLNSNNVVLNKQEIRNSKYWGDFKVIVYQLLSKYRSFFIDNKIITEKEASRMKDAELINSLLILLIKGIVSETPNYIDGIYEEFNLEFRESSIFIEKFEVVMEEIFDIFSLFTRSNIFSNKNYFYSLFCILAIKNNFICDLPINISELTSFIKKNNLKNQLENFISNIENALSKESTMTQEEKAIYQELNELHRKHTTDKNKRQERILKLSKLLGK
;
A
#
# COMPACT_ATOMS: atom_id res chain seq x y z
N MET A 1 -17.50 24.49 -20.50
CA MET A 1 -16.52 23.65 -19.79
C MET A 1 -15.27 23.57 -20.65
N GLN A 2 -14.16 24.17 -20.23
CA GLN A 2 -12.92 24.18 -21.02
C GLN A 2 -12.36 22.75 -21.05
N LYS A 3 -12.09 22.20 -22.24
CA LYS A 3 -11.50 20.86 -22.36
C LYS A 3 -10.10 20.88 -21.74
N LYS A 4 -9.84 20.02 -20.76
CA LYS A 4 -8.55 19.93 -20.04
C LYS A 4 -7.48 19.11 -20.77
N PHE A 5 -7.84 18.52 -21.91
CA PHE A 5 -6.95 17.73 -22.75
C PHE A 5 -7.27 17.93 -24.24
N THR A 6 -6.25 17.73 -25.08
CA THR A 6 -6.34 17.78 -26.54
C THR A 6 -5.83 16.46 -27.11
N ALA A 7 -6.62 15.80 -27.96
CA ALA A 7 -6.16 14.64 -28.70
C ALA A 7 -5.26 15.09 -29.87
N LYS A 8 -4.10 14.45 -29.99
CA LYS A 8 -3.18 14.60 -31.12
C LYS A 8 -2.85 13.21 -31.65
N ILE A 9 -2.62 13.13 -32.95
CA ILE A 9 -2.03 11.95 -33.58
C ILE A 9 -0.52 12.17 -33.61
N VAL A 10 0.24 11.16 -33.19
CA VAL A 10 1.71 11.19 -33.15
C VAL A 10 2.24 9.93 -33.79
N GLN A 11 3.25 10.05 -34.64
CA GLN A 11 3.87 8.87 -35.25
C GLN A 11 4.96 8.30 -34.34
N ILE A 12 5.28 7.02 -34.52
CA ILE A 12 6.42 6.40 -33.83
C ILE A 12 7.74 7.10 -34.20
N SER A 13 7.89 7.57 -35.44
CA SER A 13 9.01 8.43 -35.88
C SER A 13 9.15 9.69 -35.02
N ASP A 14 8.06 10.40 -34.73
CA ASP A 14 8.06 11.58 -33.86
C ASP A 14 8.50 11.23 -32.44
N ILE A 15 7.99 10.13 -31.90
CA ILE A 15 8.34 9.64 -30.56
C ILE A 15 9.84 9.30 -30.48
N ALA A 16 10.36 8.65 -31.52
CA ALA A 16 11.76 8.28 -31.62
C ALA A 16 12.67 9.53 -31.71
N GLU A 17 12.22 10.57 -32.42
CA GLU A 17 12.90 11.87 -32.47
C GLU A 17 12.88 12.57 -31.10
N TRP A 18 11.73 12.61 -30.41
CA TRP A 18 11.61 13.23 -29.09
C TRP A 18 12.51 12.53 -28.06
N TYR A 19 12.61 11.20 -28.12
CA TYR A 19 13.53 10.43 -27.29
C TYR A 19 14.98 10.82 -27.55
N SER A 20 15.38 10.87 -28.83
CA SER A 20 16.75 11.23 -29.24
C SER A 20 17.15 12.65 -28.81
N LYS A 21 16.18 13.58 -28.76
CA LYS A 21 16.40 14.96 -28.29
C LYS A 21 16.36 15.13 -26.76
N GLY A 22 16.06 14.06 -26.02
CA GLY A 22 15.87 14.10 -24.56
C GLY A 22 14.61 14.85 -24.14
N GLU A 23 13.59 14.90 -25.00
CA GLU A 23 12.33 15.63 -24.76
C GLU A 23 11.24 14.77 -24.10
N ILE A 24 11.51 13.48 -23.87
CA ILE A 24 10.61 12.53 -23.20
C ILE A 24 11.10 12.28 -21.78
N ASN A 25 10.25 12.58 -20.80
CA ASN A 25 10.50 12.29 -19.39
C ASN A 25 9.51 11.23 -18.89
N TYR A 26 10.05 10.08 -18.46
CA TYR A 26 9.25 9.08 -17.76
C TYR A 26 9.19 9.43 -16.28
N SER A 27 8.05 9.95 -15.83
CA SER A 27 7.88 10.29 -14.43
C SER A 27 7.80 9.02 -13.56
N PRO A 28 8.70 8.84 -12.57
CA PRO A 28 8.60 7.71 -11.63
C PRO A 28 7.29 7.71 -10.84
N LYS A 29 6.66 8.89 -10.68
CA LYS A 29 5.40 9.09 -9.94
C LYS A 29 4.22 8.36 -10.56
N TYR A 30 4.26 8.08 -11.86
CA TYR A 30 3.17 7.44 -12.62
C TYR A 30 3.55 6.03 -13.11
N GLN A 31 4.74 5.54 -12.78
CA GLN A 31 5.23 4.23 -13.22
C GLN A 31 4.55 3.10 -12.42
N ARG A 32 4.08 2.06 -13.12
CA ARG A 32 3.61 0.81 -12.47
C ARG A 32 4.81 -0.06 -12.09
N ASN A 33 4.76 -0.69 -10.91
CA ASN A 33 5.85 -1.51 -10.33
C ASN A 33 6.27 -2.73 -11.19
N SER A 34 5.46 -3.14 -12.17
CA SER A 34 5.81 -4.23 -13.10
C SER A 34 6.36 -3.67 -14.41
N VAL A 35 7.58 -4.07 -14.75
CA VAL A 35 8.22 -3.81 -16.05
C VAL A 35 7.79 -4.90 -17.02
N TRP A 36 7.42 -4.53 -18.25
CA TRP A 36 7.09 -5.51 -19.28
C TRP A 36 8.30 -6.39 -19.60
N ASN A 37 8.08 -7.70 -19.60
CA ASN A 37 9.05 -8.67 -20.12
C ASN A 37 9.07 -8.64 -21.66
N ASP A 38 10.11 -9.23 -22.26
CA ASP A 38 10.29 -9.22 -23.72
C ASP A 38 9.13 -9.89 -24.48
N ASN A 39 8.42 -10.81 -23.83
CA ASN A 39 7.19 -11.40 -24.37
C ASN A 39 6.09 -10.33 -24.60
N ALA A 40 5.78 -9.53 -23.58
CA ALA A 40 4.81 -8.44 -23.70
C ALA A 40 5.28 -7.34 -24.66
N LYS A 41 6.58 -7.01 -24.64
CA LYS A 41 7.17 -6.04 -25.58
C LYS A 41 7.04 -6.51 -27.03
N SER A 42 7.42 -7.76 -27.30
CA SER A 42 7.33 -8.36 -28.63
C SER A 42 5.88 -8.45 -29.13
N TYR A 43 4.91 -8.76 -28.27
CA TYR A 43 3.49 -8.78 -28.64
C TYR A 43 2.97 -7.39 -29.05
N LEU A 44 3.44 -6.32 -28.39
CA LEU A 44 3.11 -4.95 -28.80
C LEU A 44 3.68 -4.62 -30.18
N ILE A 45 4.95 -4.98 -30.45
CA ILE A 45 5.56 -4.72 -31.76
C ILE A 45 4.83 -5.48 -32.87
N ASP A 46 4.45 -6.74 -32.65
CA ASP A 46 3.62 -7.48 -33.60
C ASP A 46 2.25 -6.81 -33.83
N THR A 47 1.61 -6.32 -32.77
CA THR A 47 0.35 -5.55 -32.87
C THR A 47 0.51 -4.32 -33.77
N ILE A 48 1.64 -3.61 -33.67
CA ILE A 48 1.98 -2.43 -34.48
C ILE A 48 2.21 -2.82 -35.94
N ILE A 49 3.00 -3.87 -36.20
CA ILE A 49 3.26 -4.38 -37.56
C ILE A 49 1.95 -4.78 -38.26
N ARG A 50 1.00 -5.37 -37.52
CA ARG A 50 -0.32 -5.73 -38.05
C ARG A 50 -1.27 -4.55 -38.23
N GLY A 51 -0.86 -3.33 -37.91
CA GLY A 51 -1.70 -2.13 -37.99
C GLY A 51 -2.90 -2.15 -37.03
N MET A 52 -2.85 -2.95 -35.97
CA MET A 52 -3.95 -3.07 -35.00
C MET A 52 -3.95 -1.88 -34.04
N PRO A 53 -5.12 -1.43 -33.56
CA PRO A 53 -5.20 -0.26 -32.68
C PRO A 53 -4.60 -0.55 -31.30
N ILE A 54 -3.75 0.35 -30.81
CA ILE A 54 -3.25 0.32 -29.43
C ILE A 54 -3.94 1.40 -28.57
N PRO A 55 -4.04 1.20 -27.23
CA PRO A 55 -4.61 2.19 -26.35
C PRO A 55 -3.85 3.54 -26.40
N PRO A 56 -4.55 4.67 -26.23
CA PRO A 56 -3.93 5.99 -26.29
C PRO A 56 -2.84 6.16 -25.22
N ILE A 57 -1.93 7.08 -25.46
CA ILE A 57 -0.94 7.54 -24.47
C ILE A 57 -1.37 8.88 -23.88
N PHE A 58 -0.98 9.15 -22.64
CA PHE A 58 -1.28 10.42 -21.98
C PHE A 58 0.02 11.17 -21.73
N LEU A 59 0.10 12.39 -22.25
CA LEU A 59 1.26 13.24 -22.16
C LEU A 59 0.89 14.53 -21.46
N HIS A 60 1.78 15.01 -20.61
CA HIS A 60 1.74 16.34 -20.06
C HIS A 60 2.87 17.14 -20.71
N GLN A 61 2.50 18.13 -21.51
CA GLN A 61 3.46 18.91 -22.29
C GLN A 61 3.72 20.24 -21.59
N ARG A 62 4.98 20.52 -21.28
CA ARG A 62 5.45 21.79 -20.74
C ARG A 62 6.49 22.39 -21.67
N VAL A 63 6.40 23.69 -21.92
CA VAL A 63 7.45 24.42 -22.63
C VAL A 63 8.40 24.95 -21.58
N ASP A 64 9.66 24.55 -21.65
CA ASP A 64 10.70 25.18 -20.86
C ASP A 64 11.05 26.53 -21.53
N ILE A 65 10.69 27.62 -20.84
CA ILE A 65 10.86 28.99 -21.33
C ILE A 65 12.35 29.32 -21.54
N SER A 66 13.24 28.73 -20.73
CA SER A 66 14.68 29.01 -20.78
C SER A 66 15.36 28.30 -21.94
N THR A 67 15.01 27.04 -22.20
CA THR A 67 15.60 26.23 -23.28
C THR A 67 14.81 26.30 -24.58
N ARG A 68 13.59 26.87 -24.55
CA ARG A 68 12.59 26.86 -25.64
C ARG A 68 12.25 25.45 -26.15
N LYS A 69 12.50 24.43 -25.33
CA LYS A 69 12.20 23.03 -25.65
C LYS A 69 10.85 22.60 -25.11
N ASN A 70 10.23 21.67 -25.82
CA ASN A 70 9.04 20.97 -25.35
C ASN A 70 9.47 19.79 -24.49
N ASN A 71 9.14 19.81 -23.21
CA ASN A 71 9.27 18.65 -22.33
C ASN A 71 7.94 17.91 -22.28
N ARG A 72 7.96 16.61 -22.54
CA ARG A 72 6.78 15.75 -22.51
C ARG A 72 6.93 14.75 -21.38
N GLU A 73 6.17 14.95 -20.33
CA GLU A 73 6.08 13.99 -19.22
C GLU A 73 5.03 12.92 -19.56
N VAL A 74 5.43 11.66 -19.54
CA VAL A 74 4.53 10.53 -19.87
C VAL A 74 3.75 10.15 -18.62
N ILE A 75 2.45 10.40 -18.65
CA ILE A 75 1.52 10.17 -17.54
C ILE A 75 0.99 8.73 -17.58
N ASP A 76 0.52 8.26 -18.75
CA ASP A 76 0.10 6.85 -18.96
C ASP A 76 0.64 6.32 -20.29
N GLY A 77 0.84 5.00 -20.36
CA GLY A 77 1.43 4.33 -21.52
C GLY A 77 2.96 4.19 -21.47
N GLN A 78 3.58 4.43 -20.31
CA GLN A 78 5.04 4.38 -20.14
C GLN A 78 5.66 3.06 -20.64
N GLN A 79 5.07 1.90 -20.31
CA GLN A 79 5.60 0.60 -20.74
C GLN A 79 5.48 0.39 -22.25
N ARG A 80 4.39 0.87 -22.87
CA ARG A 80 4.22 0.83 -24.34
C ARG A 80 5.27 1.69 -25.03
N LEU A 81 5.44 2.93 -24.55
CA LEU A 81 6.39 3.87 -25.13
C LEU A 81 7.84 3.39 -24.96
N ARG A 82 8.19 2.84 -23.78
CA ARG A 82 9.50 2.23 -23.56
C ARG A 82 9.73 1.04 -24.47
N ALA A 83 8.75 0.14 -24.63
CA ALA A 83 8.89 -1.01 -25.52
C ALA A 83 9.11 -0.59 -26.99
N ILE A 84 8.42 0.46 -27.46
CA ILE A 84 8.60 1.01 -28.80
C ILE A 84 10.03 1.57 -28.97
N ILE A 85 10.49 2.39 -28.02
CA ILE A 85 11.84 2.98 -28.05
C ILE A 85 12.92 1.90 -27.92
N ASP A 86 12.72 0.94 -27.02
CA ASP A 86 13.61 -0.20 -26.82
C ASP A 86 13.78 -1.01 -28.10
N PHE A 87 12.74 -1.12 -28.93
CA PHE A 87 12.81 -1.83 -30.20
C PHE A 87 13.44 -0.98 -31.31
N VAL A 88 12.93 0.25 -31.51
CA VAL A 88 13.26 1.08 -32.68
C VAL A 88 14.59 1.83 -32.53
N GLN A 89 14.95 2.24 -31.31
CA GLN A 89 16.13 3.07 -31.05
C GLN A 89 17.24 2.28 -30.33
N ASN A 90 16.90 1.56 -29.26
CA ASN A 90 17.91 0.87 -28.44
C ASN A 90 18.24 -0.53 -28.97
N GLU A 91 17.40 -1.09 -29.85
CA GLU A 91 17.46 -2.48 -30.34
C GLU A 91 17.74 -3.51 -29.23
N SER A 92 17.08 -3.37 -28.08
CA SER A 92 17.38 -4.15 -26.87
C SER A 92 16.70 -5.51 -26.81
N PHE A 93 15.77 -5.79 -27.73
CA PHE A 93 15.08 -7.08 -27.85
C PHE A 93 14.65 -7.34 -29.31
N TYR A 94 14.37 -8.60 -29.63
CA TYR A 94 13.90 -9.05 -30.94
C TYR A 94 12.42 -9.48 -30.91
N ILE A 95 11.78 -9.54 -32.08
CA ILE A 95 10.40 -10.04 -32.21
C ILE A 95 10.39 -11.55 -32.02
N MET A 96 9.66 -12.09 -31.04
CA MET A 96 9.60 -13.54 -30.82
C MET A 96 8.83 -14.24 -31.95
N LYS A 97 9.39 -15.31 -32.51
CA LYS A 97 8.74 -16.15 -33.56
C LYS A 97 7.31 -16.57 -33.25
N LYS A 98 6.98 -16.78 -31.97
CA LYS A 98 5.62 -17.17 -31.53
C LYS A 98 4.56 -16.08 -31.74
N HIS A 99 4.95 -14.81 -31.85
CA HIS A 99 4.02 -13.70 -32.14
C HIS A 99 3.99 -13.40 -33.64
N ASN A 100 5.17 -13.39 -34.27
CA ASN A 100 5.28 -13.13 -35.70
C ASN A 100 6.27 -14.12 -36.34
N PRO A 101 5.79 -15.12 -37.10
CA PRO A 101 6.66 -16.10 -37.77
C PRO A 101 7.49 -15.52 -38.92
N GLU A 102 7.02 -14.44 -39.55
CA GLU A 102 7.64 -13.84 -40.74
C GLU A 102 8.89 -13.03 -40.38
N VAL A 103 8.82 -12.26 -39.30
CA VAL A 103 9.91 -11.40 -38.81
C VAL A 103 10.48 -11.88 -37.46
N GLY A 104 10.29 -13.16 -37.16
CA GLY A 104 10.71 -13.74 -35.89
C GLY A 104 12.22 -13.81 -35.73
N ASP A 105 12.68 -13.56 -34.51
CA ASP A 105 14.08 -13.44 -34.09
C ASP A 105 14.85 -12.26 -34.71
N MET A 106 14.13 -11.29 -35.29
CA MET A 106 14.71 -10.07 -35.88
C MET A 106 14.66 -8.86 -34.93
N TYR A 107 15.75 -8.09 -34.93
CA TYR A 107 15.82 -6.73 -34.40
C TYR A 107 15.32 -5.71 -35.45
N PHE A 108 15.07 -4.47 -35.03
CA PHE A 108 14.56 -3.43 -35.94
C PHE A 108 15.47 -3.21 -37.16
N SER A 109 16.80 -3.12 -36.98
CA SER A 109 17.78 -2.99 -38.07
C SER A 109 17.72 -4.11 -39.11
N GLN A 110 17.29 -5.31 -38.71
CA GLN A 110 17.27 -6.50 -39.56
C GLN A 110 15.97 -6.65 -40.38
N LEU A 111 14.94 -5.86 -40.07
CA LEU A 111 13.70 -5.82 -40.84
C LEU A 111 13.94 -5.25 -42.25
N ASN A 112 13.09 -5.65 -43.20
CA ASN A 112 13.06 -5.01 -44.52
C ASN A 112 12.52 -3.57 -44.42
N ASP A 113 12.71 -2.78 -45.47
CA ASP A 113 12.35 -1.37 -45.46
C ASP A 113 10.85 -1.13 -45.37
N ASP A 114 10.02 -2.09 -45.79
CA ASP A 114 8.57 -1.98 -45.73
C ASP A 114 8.07 -2.10 -44.28
N PHE A 115 8.51 -3.11 -43.53
CA PHE A 115 8.19 -3.24 -42.11
C PHE A 115 8.73 -2.08 -41.27
N LYS A 116 9.95 -1.61 -41.57
CA LYS A 116 10.52 -0.42 -40.90
C LYS A 116 9.63 0.80 -41.14
N ARG A 117 9.17 1.00 -42.38
CA ARG A 117 8.31 2.12 -42.75
C ARG A 117 6.96 2.03 -42.05
N GLU A 118 6.33 0.86 -42.02
CA GLU A 118 5.06 0.62 -41.33
C GLU A 118 5.15 0.93 -39.83
N ILE A 119 6.19 0.44 -39.15
CA ILE A 119 6.40 0.71 -37.73
C ILE A 119 6.61 2.21 -37.50
N LEU A 120 7.47 2.87 -38.27
CA LEU A 120 7.79 4.29 -38.05
C LEU A 120 6.59 5.21 -38.34
N GLN A 121 5.76 4.86 -39.33
CA GLN A 121 4.57 5.63 -39.71
C GLN A 121 3.34 5.31 -38.85
N TYR A 122 3.40 4.27 -38.01
CA TYR A 122 2.29 3.90 -37.15
C TYR A 122 1.86 5.07 -36.26
N GLU A 123 0.56 5.37 -36.29
CA GLU A 123 -0.05 6.49 -35.61
C GLU A 123 -0.60 6.10 -34.23
N ILE A 124 -0.16 6.82 -33.20
CA ILE A 124 -0.61 6.65 -31.83
C ILE A 124 -1.48 7.85 -31.45
N ILE A 125 -2.63 7.58 -30.83
CA ILE A 125 -3.47 8.63 -30.25
C ILE A 125 -2.82 9.10 -28.94
N ALA A 126 -2.38 10.35 -28.89
CA ALA A 126 -1.86 11.01 -27.70
C ALA A 126 -2.88 11.99 -27.13
N GLN A 127 -3.26 11.82 -25.87
CA GLN A 127 -4.02 12.82 -25.12
C GLN A 127 -3.04 13.75 -24.40
N VAL A 128 -2.92 14.97 -24.90
CA VAL A 128 -2.06 16.01 -24.32
C VAL A 128 -2.84 16.80 -23.28
N ILE A 129 -2.39 16.72 -22.04
CA ILE A 129 -2.93 17.46 -20.90
C ILE A 129 -2.25 18.83 -20.88
N ASN A 130 -3.08 19.89 -20.97
CA ASN A 130 -2.62 21.30 -20.94
C ASN A 130 -2.92 21.96 -19.58
N GLU A 131 -3.23 21.17 -18.56
CA GLU A 131 -3.45 21.63 -17.19
C GLU A 131 -2.11 21.80 -16.48
N GLU A 132 -1.91 22.92 -15.78
CA GLU A 132 -0.65 23.19 -15.06
C GLU A 132 -0.69 22.74 -13.61
N ASN A 133 -1.89 22.57 -13.04
CA ASN A 133 -2.05 22.16 -11.65
C ASN A 133 -1.81 20.65 -11.45
N ASP A 134 -0.65 20.31 -10.89
CA ASP A 134 -0.23 18.92 -10.61
C ASP A 134 -1.29 18.09 -9.84
N SER A 135 -2.07 18.71 -8.94
CA SER A 135 -3.13 18.02 -8.19
C SER A 135 -4.29 17.57 -9.09
N VAL A 136 -4.66 18.41 -10.07
CA VAL A 136 -5.69 18.09 -11.05
C VAL A 136 -5.21 17.02 -12.02
N ILE A 137 -3.95 17.11 -12.46
CA ILE A 137 -3.33 16.09 -13.31
C ILE A 137 -3.29 14.74 -12.59
N TYR A 138 -2.96 14.75 -11.29
CA TYR A 138 -2.99 13.56 -10.46
C TYR A 138 -4.41 12.99 -10.29
N ASP A 139 -5.42 13.83 -10.06
CA ASP A 139 -6.82 13.39 -9.99
C ASP A 139 -7.27 12.77 -11.34
N MET A 140 -6.94 13.41 -12.46
CA MET A 140 -7.19 12.88 -13.81
C MET A 140 -6.52 11.52 -14.03
N PHE A 141 -5.24 11.38 -13.65
CA PHE A 141 -4.52 10.12 -13.71
C PHE A 141 -5.15 9.06 -12.81
N SER A 142 -5.56 9.41 -11.59
CA SER A 142 -6.21 8.49 -10.66
C SER A 142 -7.54 7.96 -11.23
N ARG A 143 -8.30 8.81 -11.94
CA ARG A 143 -9.55 8.46 -12.63
C ARG A 143 -9.33 7.58 -13.85
N LEU A 144 -8.32 7.87 -14.67
CA LEU A 144 -7.94 7.03 -15.81
C LEU A 144 -7.52 5.61 -15.37
N ASN A 145 -6.86 5.52 -14.21
CA ASN A 145 -6.50 4.25 -13.59
C ASN A 145 -7.57 3.70 -12.64
N SER A 146 -8.74 4.33 -12.50
CA SER A 146 -9.76 3.84 -11.56
C SER A 146 -10.39 2.51 -12.00
N ASN A 147 -10.16 2.08 -13.25
CA ASN A 147 -10.45 0.72 -13.69
C ASN A 147 -9.31 -0.29 -13.40
N ASN A 148 -8.17 0.14 -12.82
CA ASN A 148 -7.04 -0.67 -12.38
C ASN A 148 -6.36 -0.07 -11.10
N VAL A 149 -6.92 -0.40 -9.94
CA VAL A 149 -6.49 -0.18 -8.54
C VAL A 149 -5.34 0.84 -8.28
N VAL A 150 -5.70 2.01 -7.75
CA VAL A 150 -4.80 3.07 -7.25
C VAL A 150 -3.93 2.57 -6.09
N LEU A 151 -2.65 2.95 -6.03
CA LEU A 151 -1.77 2.64 -4.89
C LEU A 151 -2.30 3.28 -3.59
N ASN A 152 -2.34 2.50 -2.52
CA ASN A 152 -2.70 2.98 -1.20
C ASN A 152 -1.52 3.69 -0.51
N LYS A 153 -1.80 4.38 0.59
CA LYS A 153 -0.79 5.18 1.31
C LYS A 153 0.40 4.36 1.79
N GLN A 154 0.19 3.10 2.20
CA GLN A 154 1.29 2.25 2.63
C GLN A 154 2.17 1.79 1.46
N GLU A 155 1.59 1.50 0.31
CA GLU A 155 2.34 1.22 -0.93
C GLU A 155 3.18 2.43 -1.37
N ILE A 156 2.66 3.65 -1.23
CA ILE A 156 3.40 4.89 -1.51
C ILE A 156 4.58 5.06 -0.54
N ARG A 157 4.38 4.82 0.77
CA ARG A 157 5.48 4.87 1.76
C ARG A 157 6.57 3.87 1.44
N ASN A 158 6.18 2.65 1.06
CA ASN A 158 7.13 1.62 0.69
C ASN A 158 8.01 2.02 -0.49
N SER A 159 7.49 2.77 -1.47
CA SER A 159 8.29 3.28 -2.58
C SER A 159 9.12 4.52 -2.22
N LYS A 160 8.62 5.38 -1.32
CA LYS A 160 9.22 6.68 -1.01
C LYS A 160 10.40 6.56 -0.04
N TYR A 161 10.31 5.71 0.96
CA TYR A 161 11.27 5.63 2.06
C TYR A 161 12.15 4.38 1.97
N TRP A 162 13.39 4.49 2.48
CA TRP A 162 14.38 3.40 2.49
C TRP A 162 15.15 3.28 3.82
N GLY A 163 14.77 4.05 4.84
CA GLY A 163 15.45 4.10 6.14
C GLY A 163 15.12 2.98 7.12
N ASP A 164 15.79 3.04 8.28
CA ASP A 164 15.77 2.04 9.35
C ASP A 164 14.36 1.62 9.77
N PHE A 165 13.45 2.58 9.94
CA PHE A 165 12.07 2.27 10.34
C PHE A 165 11.37 1.33 9.35
N LYS A 166 11.55 1.57 8.04
CA LYS A 166 11.01 0.67 7.02
C LYS A 166 11.64 -0.71 7.13
N VAL A 167 12.98 -0.79 7.27
CA VAL A 167 13.69 -2.07 7.38
C VAL A 167 13.14 -2.90 8.53
N ILE A 168 12.94 -2.29 9.69
CA ILE A 168 12.41 -2.96 10.89
C ILE A 168 10.97 -3.43 10.68
N VAL A 169 10.12 -2.60 10.07
CA VAL A 169 8.74 -2.96 9.74
C VAL A 169 8.71 -4.23 8.88
N TYR A 170 9.56 -4.31 7.86
CA TYR A 170 9.60 -5.48 6.97
C TYR A 170 10.31 -6.69 7.59
N GLN A 171 11.28 -6.48 8.50
CA GLN A 171 11.88 -7.53 9.30
C GLN A 171 10.84 -8.22 10.19
N LEU A 172 10.10 -7.44 10.99
CA LEU A 172 9.02 -7.96 11.84
C LEU A 172 7.91 -8.58 10.99
N LEU A 173 7.55 -7.96 9.87
CA LEU A 173 6.56 -8.51 8.96
C LEU A 173 6.97 -9.88 8.41
N SER A 174 8.24 -10.07 8.06
CA SER A 174 8.75 -11.37 7.61
C SER A 174 8.62 -12.46 8.67
N LYS A 175 8.71 -12.10 9.96
CA LYS A 175 8.58 -13.04 11.08
C LYS A 175 7.12 -13.37 11.41
N TYR A 176 6.22 -12.39 11.33
CA TYR A 176 4.84 -12.52 11.83
C TYR A 176 3.75 -12.59 10.77
N ARG A 177 4.09 -12.52 9.46
CA ARG A 177 3.08 -12.56 8.38
C ARG A 177 2.21 -13.82 8.42
N SER A 178 2.81 -15.00 8.58
CA SER A 178 2.05 -16.25 8.64
C SER A 178 1.06 -16.25 9.79
N PHE A 179 1.49 -15.80 10.99
CA PHE A 179 0.60 -15.66 12.14
C PHE A 179 -0.61 -14.76 11.86
N PHE A 180 -0.42 -13.62 11.18
CA PHE A 180 -1.54 -12.74 10.84
C PHE A 180 -2.53 -13.36 9.85
N ILE A 181 -2.05 -14.15 8.89
CA ILE A 181 -2.88 -14.82 7.89
C ILE A 181 -3.63 -16.00 8.52
N ASP A 182 -2.90 -16.86 9.24
CA ASP A 182 -3.44 -18.08 9.87
C ASP A 182 -4.55 -17.74 10.87
N ASN A 183 -4.37 -16.65 11.64
CA ASN A 183 -5.36 -16.18 12.61
C ASN A 183 -6.38 -15.20 12.02
N LYS A 184 -6.40 -15.02 10.70
CA LYS A 184 -7.35 -14.18 9.95
C LYS A 184 -7.37 -12.72 10.40
N ILE A 185 -6.26 -12.23 10.93
CA ILE A 185 -6.08 -10.81 11.31
C ILE A 185 -5.97 -9.96 10.05
N ILE A 186 -5.30 -10.49 9.02
CA ILE A 186 -5.15 -9.91 7.69
C ILE A 186 -5.41 -11.01 6.65
N THR A 187 -6.22 -10.73 5.63
CA THR A 187 -6.40 -11.65 4.50
C THR A 187 -5.25 -11.56 3.50
N GLU A 188 -5.02 -12.59 2.68
CA GLU A 188 -4.01 -12.54 1.61
C GLU A 188 -4.21 -11.35 0.65
N LYS A 189 -5.48 -11.04 0.34
CA LYS A 189 -5.85 -9.86 -0.47
C LYS A 189 -5.43 -8.56 0.21
N GLU A 190 -5.60 -8.43 1.51
CA GLU A 190 -5.16 -7.25 2.26
C GLU A 190 -3.63 -7.19 2.39
N ALA A 191 -2.96 -8.34 2.59
CA ALA A 191 -1.50 -8.44 2.63
C ALA A 191 -0.86 -8.04 1.29
N SER A 192 -1.43 -8.48 0.15
CA SER A 192 -1.00 -8.03 -1.18
C SER A 192 -1.12 -6.52 -1.39
N ARG A 193 -1.90 -5.83 -0.54
CA ARG A 193 -2.09 -4.39 -0.51
C ARG A 193 -1.37 -3.73 0.68
N MET A 194 -0.39 -4.41 1.26
CA MET A 194 0.46 -3.94 2.36
C MET A 194 -0.29 -3.55 3.64
N LYS A 195 -1.49 -4.10 3.86
CA LYS A 195 -2.24 -3.87 5.12
C LYS A 195 -1.60 -4.54 6.33
N ASP A 196 -0.84 -5.61 6.10
CA ASP A 196 0.01 -6.27 7.07
C ASP A 196 1.16 -5.35 7.53
N ALA A 197 1.85 -4.69 6.59
CA ALA A 197 2.85 -3.67 6.91
C ALA A 197 2.25 -2.46 7.63
N GLU A 198 1.04 -2.04 7.24
CA GLU A 198 0.30 -0.97 7.94
C GLU A 198 0.01 -1.33 9.41
N LEU A 199 -0.35 -2.59 9.68
CA LEU A 199 -0.56 -3.07 11.06
C LEU A 199 0.73 -3.06 11.87
N ILE A 200 1.85 -3.58 11.32
CA ILE A 200 3.15 -3.53 12.00
C ILE A 200 3.56 -2.08 12.31
N ASN A 201 3.34 -1.14 11.38
CA ASN A 201 3.60 0.28 11.63
C ASN A 201 2.83 0.79 12.84
N SER A 202 1.52 0.56 12.91
CA SER A 202 0.69 1.03 14.03
C SER A 202 1.14 0.46 15.37
N LEU A 203 1.55 -0.82 15.40
CA LEU A 203 2.04 -1.49 16.61
C LEU A 203 3.41 -0.96 17.05
N LEU A 204 4.32 -0.68 16.11
CA LEU A 204 5.60 -0.04 16.42
C LEU A 204 5.42 1.40 16.89
N ILE A 205 4.58 2.19 16.21
CA ILE A 205 4.26 3.57 16.61
C ILE A 205 3.71 3.60 18.03
N LEU A 206 2.88 2.62 18.40
CA LEU A 206 2.36 2.48 19.76
C LEU A 206 3.48 2.30 20.79
N LEU A 207 4.51 1.50 20.50
CA LEU A 207 5.65 1.31 21.40
C LEU A 207 6.55 2.55 21.47
N ILE A 208 6.71 3.28 20.36
CA ILE A 208 7.61 4.44 20.25
C ILE A 208 6.99 5.71 20.82
N LYS A 209 5.74 6.01 20.45
CA LYS A 209 5.05 7.28 20.73
C LYS A 209 3.83 7.13 21.64
N GLY A 210 3.50 5.91 22.08
CA GLY A 210 2.30 5.64 22.87
C GLY A 210 1.01 5.71 22.05
N ILE A 211 -0.12 5.97 22.73
CA ILE A 211 -1.43 6.01 22.08
C ILE A 211 -1.62 7.36 21.37
N VAL A 212 -1.54 7.36 20.05
CA VAL A 212 -1.61 8.54 19.18
C VAL A 212 -2.69 8.43 18.10
N SER A 213 -3.01 9.57 17.48
CA SER A 213 -3.88 9.64 16.30
C SER A 213 -3.06 9.40 15.02
N GLU A 214 -3.35 8.31 14.32
CA GLU A 214 -2.62 7.92 13.12
C GLU A 214 -3.27 8.49 11.86
N THR A 215 -2.99 9.77 11.58
CA THR A 215 -3.32 10.36 10.27
C THR A 215 -2.25 9.97 9.24
N PRO A 216 -2.56 9.98 7.92
CA PRO A 216 -1.56 9.67 6.90
C PRO A 216 -0.28 10.52 7.02
N ASN A 217 -0.44 11.83 7.26
CA ASN A 217 0.69 12.76 7.43
C ASN A 217 1.50 12.46 8.70
N TYR A 218 0.85 12.02 9.77
CA TYR A 218 1.55 11.63 11.00
C TYR A 218 2.45 10.42 10.75
N ILE A 219 1.93 9.39 10.09
CA ILE A 219 2.72 8.20 9.75
C ILE A 219 3.86 8.57 8.78
N ASP A 220 3.59 9.42 7.78
CA ASP A 220 4.64 9.90 6.86
C ASP A 220 5.75 10.65 7.62
N GLY A 221 5.38 11.43 8.65
CA GLY A 221 6.32 12.09 9.54
C GLY A 221 7.18 11.12 10.36
N ILE A 222 6.63 10.00 10.83
CA ILE A 222 7.41 8.94 11.51
C ILE A 222 8.42 8.30 10.55
N TYR A 223 7.99 7.99 9.32
CA TYR A 223 8.90 7.46 8.31
C TYR A 223 10.03 8.43 7.97
N GLU A 224 9.75 9.74 7.96
CA GLU A 224 10.73 10.79 7.71
C GLU A 224 11.67 11.01 8.90
N GLU A 225 11.15 11.03 10.14
CA GLU A 225 11.90 11.14 11.39
C GLU A 225 12.98 10.06 11.50
N PHE A 226 12.63 8.82 11.15
CA PHE A 226 13.53 7.65 11.26
C PHE A 226 14.09 7.19 9.91
N ASN A 227 14.14 8.07 8.90
CA ASN A 227 14.64 7.70 7.58
C ASN A 227 16.18 7.57 7.51
N LEU A 228 16.91 8.34 8.33
CA LEU A 228 18.38 8.33 8.31
C LEU A 228 19.00 7.46 9.40
N GLU A 229 18.47 7.51 10.62
CA GLU A 229 19.01 6.76 11.76
C GLU A 229 17.91 6.51 12.80
N PHE A 230 17.76 5.26 13.23
CA PHE A 230 16.92 4.88 14.37
C PHE A 230 17.74 4.16 15.46
N ARG A 231 18.45 4.97 16.26
CA ARG A 231 19.45 4.52 17.26
C ARG A 231 18.96 3.46 18.25
N GLU A 232 17.72 3.58 18.72
CA GLU A 232 17.14 2.71 19.75
C GLU A 232 16.25 1.60 19.16
N SER A 233 16.36 1.35 17.85
CA SER A 233 15.52 0.37 17.13
C SER A 233 15.50 -1.02 17.76
N SER A 234 16.65 -1.52 18.23
CA SER A 234 16.78 -2.84 18.87
C SER A 234 15.88 -2.99 20.10
N ILE A 235 15.77 -1.94 20.92
CA ILE A 235 14.92 -1.93 22.11
C ILE A 235 13.44 -2.08 21.73
N PHE A 236 13.01 -1.40 20.66
CA PHE A 236 11.63 -1.49 20.19
C PHE A 236 11.32 -2.82 19.50
N ILE A 237 12.29 -3.42 18.82
CA ILE A 237 12.18 -4.79 18.31
C ILE A 237 11.97 -5.74 19.49
N GLU A 238 12.85 -5.73 20.50
CA GLU A 238 12.75 -6.62 21.67
C GLU A 238 11.40 -6.47 22.38
N LYS A 239 10.95 -5.24 22.64
CA LYS A 239 9.62 -4.96 23.20
C LYS A 239 8.49 -5.55 22.35
N PHE A 240 8.60 -5.44 21.03
CA PHE A 240 7.62 -6.00 20.10
C PHE A 240 7.58 -7.53 20.18
N GLU A 241 8.76 -8.18 20.20
CA GLU A 241 8.88 -9.64 20.24
C GLU A 241 8.31 -10.22 21.53
N VAL A 242 8.63 -9.61 22.69
CA VAL A 242 8.06 -10.03 23.99
C VAL A 242 6.53 -9.99 23.99
N VAL A 243 5.94 -8.91 23.45
CA VAL A 243 4.47 -8.81 23.37
C VAL A 243 3.89 -9.83 22.39
N MET A 244 4.56 -10.09 21.27
CA MET A 244 4.11 -11.08 20.30
C MET A 244 4.17 -12.51 20.85
N GLU A 245 5.19 -12.86 21.63
CA GLU A 245 5.30 -14.16 22.31
C GLU A 245 4.09 -14.41 23.23
N GLU A 246 3.70 -13.43 24.04
CA GLU A 246 2.49 -13.53 24.86
C GLU A 246 1.22 -13.66 24.01
N ILE A 247 1.16 -12.97 22.87
CA ILE A 247 0.05 -13.11 21.91
C ILE A 247 0.00 -14.53 21.32
N PHE A 248 1.14 -15.13 20.98
CA PHE A 248 1.18 -16.52 20.49
C PHE A 248 0.62 -17.47 21.54
N ASP A 249 1.05 -17.33 22.79
CA ASP A 249 0.56 -18.15 23.89
C ASP A 249 -0.96 -17.98 24.04
N ILE A 250 -1.46 -16.75 24.01
CA ILE A 250 -2.90 -16.45 24.07
C ILE A 250 -3.68 -17.11 22.91
N PHE A 251 -3.22 -16.95 21.66
CA PHE A 251 -3.91 -17.50 20.50
C PHE A 251 -3.84 -19.03 20.44
N SER A 252 -2.76 -19.64 20.94
CA SER A 252 -2.64 -21.10 21.03
C SER A 252 -3.71 -21.73 21.92
N LEU A 253 -4.22 -20.96 22.89
CA LEU A 253 -5.24 -21.39 23.85
C LEU A 253 -6.66 -21.20 23.32
N PHE A 254 -6.88 -20.27 22.39
CA PHE A 254 -8.21 -19.86 21.92
C PHE A 254 -8.44 -20.23 20.45
N THR A 255 -8.71 -21.52 20.21
CA THR A 255 -8.95 -22.05 18.86
C THR A 255 -10.33 -21.74 18.27
N ARG A 256 -11.29 -21.27 19.07
CA ARG A 256 -12.71 -21.14 18.65
C ARG A 256 -13.20 -19.71 18.41
N SER A 257 -12.57 -18.70 19.01
CA SER A 257 -13.08 -17.33 18.92
C SER A 257 -12.38 -16.51 17.84
N ASN A 258 -13.15 -15.80 17.02
CA ASN A 258 -12.64 -14.93 15.95
C ASN A 258 -12.62 -13.44 16.35
N ILE A 259 -12.85 -13.10 17.62
CA ILE A 259 -12.92 -11.69 18.05
C ILE A 259 -11.59 -10.98 17.84
N PHE A 260 -10.49 -11.61 18.24
CA PHE A 260 -9.15 -11.05 18.07
C PHE A 260 -8.61 -11.16 16.64
N SER A 261 -9.31 -11.85 15.72
CA SER A 261 -9.08 -11.75 14.27
C SER A 261 -9.44 -10.35 13.73
N ASN A 262 -10.23 -9.56 14.46
CA ASN A 262 -10.38 -8.15 14.12
C ASN A 262 -9.11 -7.37 14.48
N LYS A 263 -8.46 -6.76 13.49
CA LYS A 263 -7.23 -5.96 13.66
C LYS A 263 -7.29 -4.89 14.76
N ASN A 264 -8.45 -4.32 15.05
CA ASN A 264 -8.59 -3.30 16.09
C ASN A 264 -8.62 -3.95 17.48
N TYR A 265 -9.27 -5.10 17.62
CA TYR A 265 -9.19 -5.90 18.85
C TYR A 265 -7.77 -6.40 19.07
N PHE A 266 -7.11 -6.86 18.00
CA PHE A 266 -5.70 -7.24 18.01
C PHE A 266 -4.80 -6.11 18.50
N TYR A 267 -4.94 -4.90 17.94
CA TYR A 267 -4.22 -3.71 18.41
C TYR A 267 -4.49 -3.43 19.90
N SER A 268 -5.76 -3.47 20.32
CA SER A 268 -6.12 -3.18 21.72
C SER A 268 -5.51 -4.21 22.67
N LEU A 269 -5.50 -5.50 22.30
CA LEU A 269 -4.85 -6.56 23.05
C LEU A 269 -3.33 -6.35 23.14
N PHE A 270 -2.68 -6.09 21.99
CA PHE A 270 -1.25 -5.77 21.94
C PHE A 270 -0.92 -4.59 22.86
N CYS A 271 -1.76 -3.54 22.85
CA CYS A 271 -1.58 -2.40 23.73
C CYS A 271 -1.68 -2.79 25.21
N ILE A 272 -2.70 -3.57 25.60
CA ILE A 272 -2.85 -4.01 26.99
C ILE A 272 -1.62 -4.81 27.46
N LEU A 273 -1.10 -5.70 26.61
CA LEU A 273 0.10 -6.49 26.90
C LEU A 273 1.37 -5.63 26.96
N ALA A 274 1.52 -4.65 26.06
CA ALA A 274 2.62 -3.69 26.11
C ALA A 274 2.58 -2.85 27.41
N ILE A 275 1.39 -2.47 27.87
CA ILE A 275 1.21 -1.75 29.14
C ILE A 275 1.51 -2.67 30.34
N LYS A 276 1.05 -3.93 30.29
CA LYS A 276 1.35 -4.95 31.31
C LYS A 276 2.88 -5.13 31.47
N ASN A 277 3.64 -5.03 30.39
CA ASN A 277 5.11 -5.11 30.42
C ASN A 277 5.82 -3.78 30.71
N ASN A 278 5.09 -2.69 31.01
CA ASN A 278 5.64 -1.34 31.19
C ASN A 278 6.37 -0.77 29.97
N PHE A 279 5.99 -1.17 28.75
CA PHE A 279 6.65 -0.73 27.53
C PHE A 279 6.16 0.63 27.00
N ILE A 280 5.06 1.16 27.56
CA ILE A 280 4.45 2.43 27.17
C ILE A 280 4.52 3.41 28.34
N CYS A 281 5.19 4.56 28.14
CA CYS A 281 5.44 5.53 29.21
C CYS A 281 4.34 6.61 29.34
N ASP A 282 3.65 6.97 28.25
CA ASP A 282 2.71 8.10 28.21
C ASP A 282 1.24 7.66 28.21
N LEU A 283 0.80 7.04 29.31
CA LEU A 283 -0.57 6.56 29.48
C LEU A 283 -1.41 7.52 30.32
N PRO A 284 -2.69 7.74 29.97
CA PRO A 284 -3.66 8.34 30.90
C PRO A 284 -3.70 7.56 32.22
N ILE A 285 -3.79 8.28 33.34
CA ILE A 285 -3.80 7.72 34.71
C ILE A 285 -4.78 6.54 34.84
N ASN A 286 -6.02 6.71 34.37
CA ASN A 286 -7.05 5.68 34.44
C ASN A 286 -6.65 4.36 33.74
N ILE A 287 -5.91 4.45 32.62
CA ILE A 287 -5.44 3.26 31.90
C ILE A 287 -4.31 2.58 32.68
N SER A 288 -3.40 3.38 33.24
CA SER A 288 -2.29 2.89 34.08
C SER A 288 -2.81 2.14 35.32
N GLU A 289 -3.78 2.72 36.03
CA GLU A 289 -4.39 2.08 37.21
C GLU A 289 -5.06 0.75 36.86
N LEU A 290 -5.91 0.72 35.83
CA LEU A 290 -6.64 -0.49 35.43
C LEU A 290 -5.73 -1.63 34.96
N THR A 291 -4.65 -1.29 34.26
CA THR A 291 -3.68 -2.30 33.79
C THR A 291 -2.79 -2.82 34.90
N SER A 292 -2.63 -2.10 36.01
CA SER A 292 -1.97 -2.64 37.22
C SER A 292 -2.71 -3.85 37.81
N PHE A 293 -4.05 -3.92 37.65
CA PHE A 293 -4.84 -5.09 38.07
C PHE A 293 -4.61 -6.30 37.15
N ILE A 294 -4.43 -6.07 35.85
CA ILE A 294 -4.13 -7.13 34.88
C ILE A 294 -2.78 -7.79 35.18
N LYS A 295 -1.80 -7.04 35.72
CA LYS A 295 -0.50 -7.59 36.15
C LYS A 295 -0.61 -8.59 37.33
N LYS A 296 -1.65 -8.47 38.17
CA LYS A 296 -1.80 -9.27 39.41
C LYS A 296 -2.64 -10.54 39.22
N ASN A 297 -3.44 -10.62 38.17
CA ASN A 297 -4.42 -11.69 37.93
C ASN A 297 -4.05 -12.59 36.74
N ASN A 298 -4.66 -13.77 36.66
CA ASN A 298 -4.48 -14.70 35.55
C ASN A 298 -5.19 -14.17 34.28
N LEU A 299 -4.46 -13.41 33.45
CA LEU A 299 -4.95 -12.81 32.20
C LEU A 299 -5.63 -13.82 31.27
N LYS A 300 -5.20 -15.08 31.27
CA LYS A 300 -5.82 -16.14 30.48
C LYS A 300 -7.29 -16.32 30.86
N ASN A 301 -7.58 -16.49 32.15
CA ASN A 301 -8.94 -16.69 32.63
C ASN A 301 -9.82 -15.46 32.36
N GLN A 302 -9.23 -14.25 32.47
CA GLN A 302 -9.91 -13.00 32.15
C GLN A 302 -10.29 -12.92 30.67
N LEU A 303 -9.38 -13.33 29.78
CA LEU A 303 -9.64 -13.39 28.34
C LEU A 303 -10.70 -14.44 27.99
N GLU A 304 -10.69 -15.62 28.62
CA GLU A 304 -11.72 -16.67 28.44
C GLU A 304 -13.10 -16.15 28.83
N ASN A 305 -13.22 -15.57 30.02
CA ASN A 305 -14.47 -14.99 30.51
C ASN A 305 -14.95 -13.85 29.59
N PHE A 306 -14.04 -12.97 29.18
CA PHE A 306 -14.36 -11.89 28.26
C PHE A 306 -14.89 -12.41 26.92
N ILE A 307 -14.21 -13.37 26.30
CA ILE A 307 -14.61 -13.99 25.03
C ILE A 307 -16.02 -14.58 25.15
N SER A 308 -16.26 -15.39 26.19
CA SER A 308 -17.57 -16.00 26.42
C SER A 308 -18.67 -14.94 26.56
N ASN A 309 -18.40 -13.88 27.33
CA ASN A 309 -19.39 -12.83 27.58
C ASN A 309 -19.69 -11.98 26.34
N ILE A 310 -18.67 -11.60 25.57
CA ILE A 310 -18.89 -10.79 24.37
C ILE A 310 -19.55 -11.61 23.25
N GLU A 311 -19.25 -12.91 23.12
CA GLU A 311 -19.96 -13.79 22.19
C GLU A 311 -21.43 -13.95 22.57
N ASN A 312 -21.73 -14.13 23.87
CA ASN A 312 -23.10 -14.13 24.38
C ASN A 312 -23.81 -12.80 24.08
N ALA A 313 -23.19 -11.66 24.39
CA ALA A 313 -23.76 -10.34 24.15
C ALA A 313 -24.05 -10.02 22.67
N LEU A 314 -23.23 -10.56 21.75
CA LEU A 314 -23.41 -10.37 20.31
C LEU A 314 -24.37 -11.39 19.68
N SER A 315 -24.76 -12.44 20.42
CA SER A 315 -25.71 -13.44 19.95
C SER A 315 -27.16 -12.93 19.94
N LYS A 316 -27.98 -13.52 19.05
CA LYS A 316 -29.42 -13.25 18.98
C LYS A 316 -30.16 -13.75 20.22
N GLU A 317 -29.67 -14.83 20.83
CA GLU A 317 -30.24 -15.51 21.99
C GLU A 317 -29.49 -15.19 23.29
N SER A 318 -28.96 -13.95 23.38
CA SER A 318 -28.18 -13.49 24.53
C SER A 318 -28.93 -13.68 25.85
N THR A 319 -28.30 -14.32 26.82
CA THR A 319 -28.85 -14.51 28.18
C THR A 319 -28.53 -13.36 29.14
N MET A 320 -27.70 -12.40 28.71
CA MET A 320 -27.32 -11.22 29.49
C MET A 320 -28.46 -10.22 29.65
N THR A 321 -28.43 -9.44 30.73
CA THR A 321 -29.34 -8.30 30.90
C THR A 321 -29.14 -7.25 29.80
N GLN A 322 -30.14 -6.41 29.55
CA GLN A 322 -30.03 -5.35 28.53
C GLN A 322 -28.86 -4.38 28.80
N GLU A 323 -28.63 -4.04 30.07
CA GLU A 323 -27.54 -3.16 30.49
C GLU A 323 -26.17 -3.80 30.26
N GLU A 324 -25.98 -5.06 30.67
CA GLU A 324 -24.72 -5.76 30.46
C GLU A 324 -24.44 -5.96 28.96
N LYS A 325 -25.46 -6.35 28.19
CA LYS A 325 -25.38 -6.51 26.75
C LYS A 325 -24.94 -5.22 26.06
N ALA A 326 -25.51 -4.07 26.46
CA ALA A 326 -25.17 -2.77 25.88
C ALA A 326 -23.68 -2.42 26.03
N ILE A 327 -23.05 -2.78 27.16
CA ILE A 327 -21.63 -2.51 27.41
C ILE A 327 -20.73 -3.21 26.37
N TYR A 328 -20.99 -4.49 26.10
CA TYR A 328 -20.23 -5.29 25.14
C TYR A 328 -20.52 -4.88 23.69
N GLN A 329 -21.77 -4.54 23.37
CA GLN A 329 -22.13 -4.04 22.04
C GLN A 329 -21.46 -2.70 21.72
N GLU A 330 -21.43 -1.79 22.69
CA GLU A 330 -20.76 -0.50 22.54
C GLU A 330 -19.24 -0.68 22.40
N LEU A 331 -18.62 -1.64 23.12
CA LEU A 331 -17.21 -2.00 22.90
C LEU A 331 -16.98 -2.47 21.45
N ASN A 332 -17.85 -3.33 20.92
CA ASN A 332 -17.73 -3.84 19.57
C ASN A 332 -17.89 -2.73 18.52
N GLU A 333 -18.80 -1.78 18.75
CA GLU A 333 -18.95 -0.58 17.89
C GLU A 333 -17.70 0.31 17.92
N LEU A 334 -17.08 0.52 19.09
CA LEU A 334 -15.81 1.25 19.20
C LEU A 334 -14.66 0.58 18.43
N HIS A 335 -14.69 -0.75 18.27
CA HIS A 335 -13.73 -1.49 17.45
C HIS A 335 -14.06 -1.50 15.95
N ARG A 336 -15.19 -0.91 15.53
CA ARG A 336 -15.61 -0.78 14.12
C ARG A 336 -15.49 0.64 13.58
N LYS A 337 -15.60 1.67 14.43
CA LYS A 337 -15.67 3.09 14.02
C LYS A 337 -14.50 3.93 14.56
N HIS A 338 -14.04 4.92 13.78
CA HIS A 338 -13.03 5.92 14.15
C HIS A 338 -11.77 5.32 14.83
N THR A 339 -11.25 4.22 14.28
CA THR A 339 -10.31 3.32 14.96
C THR A 339 -8.86 3.82 15.01
N THR A 340 -8.57 4.93 14.35
CA THR A 340 -7.26 5.60 14.31
C THR A 340 -7.21 6.88 15.13
N ASP A 341 -8.33 7.34 15.70
CA ASP A 341 -8.39 8.52 16.56
C ASP A 341 -7.87 8.21 17.98
N LYS A 342 -7.02 9.07 18.53
CA LYS A 342 -6.40 8.90 19.86
C LYS A 342 -7.44 8.71 20.97
N ASN A 343 -8.45 9.56 21.03
CA ASN A 343 -9.43 9.52 22.12
C ASN A 343 -10.26 8.23 22.04
N LYS A 344 -10.67 7.84 20.84
CA LYS A 344 -11.39 6.57 20.61
C LYS A 344 -10.53 5.34 20.88
N ARG A 345 -9.22 5.41 20.58
CA ARG A 345 -8.25 4.37 20.97
C ARG A 345 -8.12 4.23 22.47
N GLN A 346 -8.02 5.35 23.20
CA GLN A 346 -7.97 5.32 24.66
C GLN A 346 -9.28 4.78 25.25
N GLU A 347 -10.43 5.19 24.70
CA GLU A 347 -11.75 4.71 25.12
C GLU A 347 -11.91 3.20 24.96
N ARG A 348 -11.56 2.65 23.78
CA ARG A 348 -11.63 1.19 23.55
C ARG A 348 -10.69 0.40 24.44
N ILE A 349 -9.47 0.89 24.66
CA ILE A 349 -8.47 0.23 25.52
C ILE A 349 -8.96 0.25 26.96
N LEU A 350 -9.41 1.40 27.46
CA LEU A 350 -9.95 1.56 28.80
C LEU A 350 -11.13 0.61 29.03
N LYS A 351 -12.05 0.53 28.07
CA LYS A 351 -13.25 -0.30 28.17
C LYS A 351 -12.92 -1.79 28.11
N LEU A 352 -12.01 -2.19 27.23
CA LEU A 352 -11.52 -3.57 27.18
C LEU A 352 -10.82 -3.95 28.49
N SER A 353 -9.91 -3.10 29.01
CA SER A 353 -9.24 -3.34 30.29
C SER A 353 -10.21 -3.45 31.46
N LYS A 354 -11.28 -2.64 31.51
CA LYS A 354 -12.34 -2.76 32.52
C LYS A 354 -13.08 -4.09 32.44
N LEU A 355 -13.34 -4.59 31.24
CA LEU A 355 -14.04 -5.85 31.03
C LEU A 355 -13.16 -7.07 31.29
N LEU A 356 -11.84 -6.95 31.11
CA LEU A 356 -10.87 -7.96 31.52
C LEU A 356 -10.62 -7.94 33.04
N GLY A 357 -10.74 -6.78 33.68
CA GLY A 357 -10.56 -6.63 35.13
C GLY A 357 -11.75 -7.09 35.98
N LYS A 358 -12.93 -7.28 35.36
CA LYS A 358 -14.11 -7.92 35.97
C LYS A 358 -13.98 -9.43 35.88
#